data_AF-A0A1M7K0J1-F1
#
_entry.id   AF-A0A1M7K0J1-F1
#
_cell.length_a   1.000
_cell.length_b   1.000
_cell.length_c   1.000
_cell.angle_alpha   90.00
_cell.angle_beta   90.00
_cell.angle_gamma   90.00
#
_symmetry.space_group_name_H-M   'P 1'
#
loop_
_entity.id
_entity.type
_entity.pdbx_description
1 polymer ?
#
loop_
_entity_poly.entity_id
_entity_poly.type
_entity_poly.pdbx_seq_one_letter_code
_entity_poly.pdbx_strand_id
1 'polypeptide(L)'
;MNCCHEDLQRALRISNAIQEYFRINYNYQEVRSTDLYEFLAKRNLIERDRHQGFHFRSFLQKLNKNGYLGVIPQCSYTVGSTGGEWRFTRMTDEKLSEIRNKSKAYPAKVVHKPKLPEVEIDRLIDLARKAVENLPKRDTCDLTQQQIEIRKNYQRAYEEWLPREIEIMSRAYIKFERVDKVAELLQRQPHIVEDKLREARLL
;
A
#
# COMPACT_ATOMS: atom_id res chain seq x y z
N MET A 1 0.71 -4.66 -8.75
CA MET A 1 0.10 -3.36 -9.12
C MET A 1 -0.43 -2.73 -7.85
N ASN A 2 0.17 -1.61 -7.43
CA ASN A 2 -0.26 -0.88 -6.25
C ASN A 2 -1.54 -0.09 -6.57
N CYS A 3 -2.48 0.00 -5.62
CA CYS A 3 -3.64 0.89 -5.74
C CYS A 3 -3.21 2.33 -5.43
N CYS A 4 -3.55 3.27 -6.32
CA CYS A 4 -3.34 4.70 -6.12
C CYS A 4 -4.61 5.38 -5.56
N HIS A 5 -4.50 6.67 -5.22
CA HIS A 5 -5.64 7.45 -4.73
C HIS A 5 -6.79 7.53 -5.74
N GLU A 6 -6.50 7.62 -7.04
CA GLU A 6 -7.51 7.65 -8.09
C GLU A 6 -8.29 6.33 -8.18
N ASP A 7 -7.64 5.19 -7.96
CA ASP A 7 -8.32 3.88 -7.91
C ASP A 7 -9.37 3.85 -6.79
N LEU A 8 -9.04 4.41 -5.62
CA LEU A 8 -9.96 4.48 -4.48
C LEU A 8 -11.15 5.41 -4.77
N GLN A 9 -10.90 6.56 -5.38
CA GLN A 9 -11.97 7.46 -5.80
C GLN A 9 -12.88 6.79 -6.84
N ARG A 10 -12.30 6.07 -7.81
CA ARG A 10 -13.04 5.30 -8.81
C ARG A 10 -13.90 4.22 -8.14
N ALA A 11 -13.34 3.50 -7.17
CA ALA A 11 -14.06 2.48 -6.40
C ALA A 11 -15.26 3.08 -5.64
N LEU A 12 -15.12 4.25 -5.02
CA LEU A 12 -16.21 4.94 -4.34
C LEU A 12 -17.33 5.36 -5.31
N ARG A 13 -16.97 5.90 -6.48
CA ARG A 13 -17.94 6.25 -7.53
C ARG A 13 -18.72 5.02 -8.00
N ILE A 14 -18.02 3.89 -8.19
CA ILE A 14 -18.64 2.60 -8.55
C ILE A 14 -19.57 2.11 -7.43
N SER A 15 -19.16 2.14 -6.16
CA SER A 15 -20.01 1.75 -5.02
C SER A 15 -21.31 2.55 -4.97
N ASN A 16 -21.25 3.87 -5.19
CA ASN A 16 -22.44 4.71 -5.23
C ASN A 16 -23.33 4.39 -6.43
N ALA A 17 -22.76 4.11 -7.60
CA ALA A 17 -23.52 3.73 -8.78
C ALA A 17 -24.20 2.35 -8.62
N ILE A 18 -23.55 1.39 -7.97
CA ILE A 18 -24.16 0.10 -7.64
C ILE A 18 -25.34 0.29 -6.69
N GLN A 19 -25.21 1.15 -5.67
CA GLN A 19 -26.31 1.48 -4.78
C GLN A 19 -27.50 2.05 -5.56
N GLU A 20 -27.24 2.98 -6.47
CA GLU A 20 -28.25 3.57 -7.33
C GLU A 20 -28.91 2.54 -8.25
N TYR A 21 -28.14 1.61 -8.80
CA TYR A 21 -28.69 0.51 -9.60
C TYR A 21 -29.73 -0.30 -8.82
N PHE A 22 -29.45 -0.64 -7.56
CA PHE A 22 -30.39 -1.37 -6.70
C PHE A 22 -31.59 -0.53 -6.25
N ARG A 23 -31.45 0.80 -6.19
CA ARG A 23 -32.58 1.72 -6.00
C ARG A 23 -33.47 1.81 -7.22
N ILE A 24 -32.93 1.68 -8.43
CA ILE A 24 -33.76 1.65 -9.63
C ILE A 24 -34.40 0.25 -9.79
N ASN A 25 -33.66 -0.80 -9.45
CA ASN A 25 -34.07 -2.18 -9.67
C ASN A 25 -34.31 -2.93 -8.35
N TYR A 26 -35.33 -2.52 -7.61
CA TYR A 26 -35.63 -3.05 -6.27
C TYR A 26 -35.87 -4.56 -6.19
N ASN A 27 -36.23 -5.21 -7.31
CA ASN A 27 -36.55 -6.64 -7.34
C ASN A 27 -35.31 -7.53 -7.23
N TYR A 28 -34.11 -7.01 -7.53
CA TYR A 28 -32.88 -7.79 -7.43
C TYR A 28 -32.26 -7.63 -6.04
N GLN A 29 -32.02 -8.77 -5.39
CA GLN A 29 -31.25 -8.84 -4.14
C GLN A 29 -29.76 -9.02 -4.41
N GLU A 30 -29.42 -9.69 -5.52
CA GLU A 30 -28.05 -9.94 -5.94
C GLU A 30 -27.96 -9.88 -7.46
N VAL A 31 -26.85 -9.34 -7.98
CA VAL A 31 -26.55 -9.30 -9.42
C VAL A 31 -25.10 -9.64 -9.69
N ARG A 32 -24.82 -10.17 -10.90
CA ARG A 32 -23.45 -10.48 -11.33
C ARG A 32 -22.77 -9.23 -11.87
N SER A 33 -21.43 -9.27 -11.92
CA SER A 33 -20.64 -8.21 -12.58
C SER A 33 -21.03 -7.96 -14.04
N THR A 34 -21.49 -8.99 -14.76
CA THR A 34 -21.96 -8.89 -16.15
C THR A 34 -23.27 -8.10 -16.27
N ASP A 35 -24.17 -8.24 -15.30
CA ASP A 35 -25.48 -7.58 -15.33
C ASP A 35 -25.34 -6.08 -15.01
N LEU A 36 -24.40 -5.73 -14.13
CA LEU A 36 -24.06 -4.34 -13.82
C LEU A 36 -23.21 -3.66 -14.88
N TYR A 37 -22.56 -4.42 -15.74
CA TYR A 37 -21.58 -3.91 -16.68
C TYR A 37 -22.16 -2.83 -17.59
N GLU A 38 -23.32 -3.07 -18.22
CA GLU A 38 -23.93 -2.08 -19.10
C GLU A 38 -24.30 -0.80 -18.37
N PHE A 39 -24.84 -0.91 -17.15
CA PHE A 39 -25.23 0.23 -16.34
C PHE A 39 -24.03 1.10 -15.96
N LEU A 40 -22.94 0.47 -15.50
CA LEU A 40 -21.71 1.17 -15.12
C LEU A 40 -21.00 1.77 -16.34
N ALA A 41 -21.00 1.06 -17.48
CA ALA A 41 -20.40 1.52 -18.71
C ALA A 41 -21.16 2.71 -19.32
N LYS A 42 -22.50 2.72 -19.26
CA LYS A 42 -23.32 3.88 -19.69
C LYS A 42 -23.02 5.14 -18.86
N ARG A 43 -22.61 4.98 -17.61
CA ARG A 43 -22.21 6.09 -16.72
C ARG A 43 -20.72 6.45 -16.81
N ASN A 44 -19.98 5.90 -17.78
CA ASN A 44 -18.54 6.12 -17.95
C ASN A 44 -17.69 5.83 -16.69
N LEU A 45 -18.15 4.90 -15.83
CA LEU A 45 -17.41 4.50 -14.63
C LEU A 45 -16.42 3.36 -14.91
N ILE A 46 -16.73 2.56 -15.93
CA ILE A 46 -15.91 1.45 -16.40
C ILE A 46 -15.73 1.55 -17.91
N GLU A 47 -14.61 1.03 -18.40
CA GLU A 47 -14.32 0.96 -19.82
C GLU A 47 -15.18 -0.10 -20.48
N ARG A 48 -15.61 0.20 -21.72
CA ARG A 48 -16.27 -0.78 -22.56
C ARG A 48 -15.23 -1.70 -23.18
N ASP A 49 -15.34 -2.99 -22.90
CA ASP A 49 -14.58 -4.06 -23.53
C ASP A 49 -15.48 -5.10 -24.21
N ARG A 50 -14.86 -5.85 -25.13
CA ARG A 50 -15.50 -6.93 -25.91
C ARG A 50 -15.93 -8.11 -25.02
N HIS A 51 -15.38 -8.23 -23.82
CA HIS A 51 -15.56 -9.37 -22.92
C HIS A 51 -16.46 -9.03 -21.71
N GLN A 52 -17.33 -8.02 -21.87
CA GLN A 52 -18.34 -7.61 -20.90
C GLN A 52 -17.76 -7.46 -19.47
N GLY A 53 -16.76 -6.60 -19.33
CA GLY A 53 -16.23 -6.18 -18.03
C GLY A 53 -14.95 -6.89 -17.62
N PHE A 54 -14.11 -7.29 -18.58
CA PHE A 54 -12.75 -7.78 -18.28
C PHE A 54 -11.95 -6.74 -17.50
N HIS A 55 -11.95 -5.47 -17.91
CA HIS A 55 -11.21 -4.42 -17.19
C HIS A 55 -11.83 -4.16 -15.81
N PHE A 56 -13.15 -4.22 -15.71
CA PHE A 56 -13.85 -4.07 -14.44
C PHE A 56 -13.49 -5.20 -13.46
N ARG A 57 -13.52 -6.46 -13.89
CA ARG A 57 -13.12 -7.61 -13.05
C ARG A 57 -11.64 -7.54 -12.67
N SER A 58 -10.77 -7.11 -13.59
CA SER A 58 -9.35 -6.89 -13.31
C SER A 58 -9.13 -5.79 -12.24
N PHE A 59 -9.91 -4.72 -12.31
CA PHE A 59 -9.91 -3.65 -11.31
C PHE A 59 -10.38 -4.14 -9.93
N LEU A 60 -11.46 -4.91 -9.85
CA LEU A 60 -11.93 -5.52 -8.60
C LEU A 60 -10.88 -6.47 -8.01
N GLN A 61 -10.23 -7.27 -8.86
CA GLN A 61 -9.15 -8.15 -8.43
C GLN A 61 -7.94 -7.37 -7.91
N LYS A 62 -7.60 -6.23 -8.54
CA LYS A 62 -6.57 -5.30 -8.05
C LYS A 62 -6.93 -4.76 -6.66
N LEU A 63 -8.17 -4.30 -6.44
CA LEU A 63 -8.63 -3.83 -5.13
C LEU A 63 -8.56 -4.92 -4.06
N ASN A 64 -9.02 -6.13 -4.38
CA ASN A 64 -9.03 -7.25 -3.45
C ASN A 64 -7.62 -7.69 -3.04
N LYS A 65 -6.70 -7.80 -4.00
CA LYS A 65 -5.28 -8.10 -3.72
C LYS A 65 -4.61 -7.08 -2.80
N ASN A 66 -5.06 -5.83 -2.82
CA ASN A 66 -4.54 -4.74 -2.00
C ASN A 66 -5.36 -4.52 -0.70
N GLY A 67 -6.36 -5.35 -0.40
CA GLY A 67 -7.19 -5.22 0.81
C GLY A 67 -8.19 -4.05 0.80
N TYR A 68 -8.42 -3.42 -0.35
CA TYR A 68 -9.31 -2.24 -0.49
C TYR A 68 -10.72 -2.60 -0.99
N LEU A 69 -11.09 -3.88 -1.05
CA LEU A 69 -12.42 -4.28 -1.50
C LEU A 69 -13.53 -3.70 -0.60
N GLY A 70 -13.23 -3.44 0.68
CA GLY A 70 -14.15 -2.80 1.63
C GLY A 70 -14.61 -1.39 1.26
N VAL A 71 -13.99 -0.76 0.25
CA VAL A 71 -14.46 0.51 -0.34
C VAL A 71 -15.75 0.33 -1.15
N ILE A 72 -16.01 -0.90 -1.61
CA ILE A 72 -17.26 -1.30 -2.29
C ILE A 72 -17.94 -2.37 -1.43
N PRO A 73 -18.64 -1.99 -0.34
CA PRO A 73 -19.24 -2.94 0.59
C PRO A 73 -20.20 -3.93 -0.07
N GLN A 74 -20.86 -3.51 -1.16
CA GLN A 74 -21.79 -4.34 -1.90
C GLN A 74 -21.12 -5.48 -2.68
N CYS A 75 -19.79 -5.45 -2.85
CA CYS A 75 -19.06 -6.37 -3.71
C CYS A 75 -18.50 -7.55 -2.92
N SER A 76 -18.72 -8.76 -3.45
CA SER A 76 -18.13 -10.00 -2.94
C SER A 76 -17.57 -10.84 -4.08
N TYR A 77 -16.56 -11.63 -3.76
CA TYR A 77 -15.99 -12.62 -4.67
C TYR A 77 -16.39 -14.01 -4.20
N THR A 78 -17.16 -14.72 -5.04
CA THR A 78 -17.58 -16.10 -4.77
C THR A 78 -16.76 -17.05 -5.63
N VAL A 79 -16.06 -18.00 -5.02
CA VAL A 79 -15.34 -19.05 -5.75
C VAL A 79 -16.33 -20.16 -6.09
N GLY A 80 -16.63 -20.35 -7.38
CA GLY A 80 -17.45 -21.44 -7.89
C GLY A 80 -16.61 -22.60 -8.43
N SER A 81 -17.29 -23.68 -8.80
CA SER A 81 -16.68 -24.92 -9.35
C SER A 81 -15.99 -24.73 -10.69
N THR A 82 -16.42 -23.76 -11.50
CA THR A 82 -15.86 -23.44 -12.83
C THR A 82 -14.99 -22.16 -12.84
N GLY A 83 -14.73 -21.58 -11.66
CA GLY A 83 -14.01 -20.32 -11.50
C GLY A 83 -14.72 -19.39 -10.53
N GLY A 84 -14.07 -18.29 -10.15
CA GLY A 84 -14.66 -17.31 -9.25
C GLY A 84 -15.38 -16.18 -9.98
N GLU A 85 -16.51 -15.77 -9.43
CA GLU A 85 -17.41 -14.76 -9.96
C GLU A 85 -17.55 -13.58 -8.99
N TRP A 86 -17.66 -12.38 -9.54
CA TRP A 86 -17.93 -11.17 -8.76
C TRP A 86 -19.44 -10.93 -8.67
N ARG A 87 -19.94 -10.86 -7.44
CA ARG A 87 -21.35 -10.64 -7.13
C ARG A 87 -21.54 -9.38 -6.32
N PHE A 88 -22.68 -8.76 -6.52
CA PHE A 88 -23.05 -7.53 -5.86
C PHE A 88 -24.39 -7.74 -5.17
N THR A 89 -24.45 -7.42 -3.88
CA THR A 89 -25.64 -7.61 -3.07
C THR A 89 -26.25 -6.26 -2.72
N ARG A 90 -27.57 -6.19 -2.77
CA ARG A 90 -28.33 -5.02 -2.33
C ARG A 90 -28.06 -4.74 -0.85
N MET A 91 -27.85 -3.48 -0.52
CA MET A 91 -27.71 -3.01 0.86
C MET A 91 -28.69 -1.87 1.11
N THR A 92 -29.18 -1.76 2.35
CA THR A 92 -29.90 -0.54 2.77
C THR A 92 -28.90 0.59 2.99
N ASP A 93 -29.38 1.83 2.92
CA ASP A 93 -28.52 2.99 3.09
C ASP A 93 -27.96 3.07 4.53
N GLU A 94 -28.73 2.65 5.54
CA GLU A 94 -28.24 2.58 6.93
C GLU A 94 -27.08 1.59 7.03
N LYS A 95 -27.24 0.37 6.50
CA LYS A 95 -26.20 -0.67 6.53
C LYS A 95 -24.94 -0.24 5.77
N LEU A 96 -25.10 0.44 4.62
CA LEU A 96 -23.98 0.97 3.86
C LEU A 96 -23.23 2.05 4.66
N SER A 97 -23.96 2.93 5.36
CA SER A 97 -23.38 3.98 6.21
C SER A 97 -22.65 3.40 7.42
N GLU A 98 -23.22 2.38 8.08
CA GLU A 98 -22.60 1.67 9.19
C GLU A 98 -21.30 0.99 8.77
N ILE A 99 -21.32 0.27 7.65
CA ILE A 99 -20.13 -0.37 7.12
C ILE A 99 -19.09 0.70 6.82
N ARG A 100 -19.41 1.77 6.08
CA ARG A 100 -18.45 2.85 5.77
C ARG A 100 -17.88 3.51 7.03
N ASN A 101 -18.67 3.69 8.08
CA ASN A 101 -18.20 4.23 9.34
C ASN A 101 -17.28 3.26 10.10
N LYS A 102 -17.58 1.95 10.07
CA LYS A 102 -16.68 0.89 10.56
C LYS A 102 -15.43 0.77 9.68
N SER A 103 -15.55 1.00 8.37
CA SER A 103 -14.48 0.93 7.36
C SER A 103 -13.49 2.09 7.46
N LYS A 104 -13.84 3.21 8.10
CA LYS A 104 -12.84 4.20 8.54
C LYS A 104 -11.82 3.61 9.53
N ALA A 105 -12.09 2.41 10.07
CA ALA A 105 -11.17 1.61 10.87
C ALA A 105 -10.47 0.48 10.10
N TYR A 106 -10.65 0.34 8.77
CA TYR A 106 -9.71 -0.46 7.98
C TYR A 106 -8.33 0.18 8.08
N PRO A 107 -7.24 -0.61 8.12
CA PRO A 107 -5.93 -0.04 8.29
C PRO A 107 -5.61 0.76 7.03
N ALA A 108 -5.80 2.08 7.09
CA ALA A 108 -4.81 2.97 6.52
C ALA A 108 -3.49 2.34 6.98
N LYS A 109 -2.68 1.81 6.03
CA LYS A 109 -1.34 1.26 6.30
C LYS A 109 -0.82 1.93 7.53
N VAL A 110 -0.65 1.21 8.65
CA VAL A 110 -0.30 1.78 9.95
C VAL A 110 0.70 2.89 9.67
N VAL A 111 0.21 4.13 9.63
CA VAL A 111 1.09 5.26 9.39
C VAL A 111 1.73 5.32 10.73
N HIS A 112 2.92 4.70 10.85
CA HIS A 112 3.72 4.72 12.05
C HIS A 112 3.89 6.20 12.37
N LYS A 113 3.03 6.69 13.27
CA LYS A 113 3.13 8.02 13.80
C LYS A 113 4.32 7.91 14.72
N PRO A 114 5.45 8.56 14.40
CA PRO A 114 6.62 8.46 15.23
C PRO A 114 6.23 8.84 16.66
N LYS A 115 6.61 8.00 17.62
CA LYS A 115 6.36 8.25 19.06
C LYS A 115 7.06 9.52 19.55
N LEU A 116 8.08 9.96 18.80
CA LEU A 116 8.89 11.14 19.09
C LEU A 116 8.62 12.25 18.07
N PRO A 117 8.65 13.53 18.50
CA PRO A 117 8.59 14.67 17.59
C PRO A 117 9.81 14.70 16.67
N GLU A 118 9.63 15.15 15.42
CA GLU A 118 10.67 15.15 14.38
C GLU A 118 11.97 15.83 14.82
N VAL A 119 11.87 16.94 15.55
CA VAL A 119 13.02 17.70 16.06
C VAL A 119 13.94 16.85 16.95
N GLU A 120 13.37 15.93 17.72
CA GLU A 120 14.15 15.07 18.60
C GLU A 120 14.81 13.91 17.85
N ILE A 121 14.16 13.43 16.77
CA ILE A 121 14.73 12.43 15.87
C ILE A 121 15.98 12.99 15.18
N ASP A 122 15.91 14.22 14.67
CA ASP A 122 17.04 14.85 13.97
C ASP A 122 18.24 15.07 14.90
N ARG A 123 18.01 15.47 16.16
CA ARG A 123 19.06 15.57 17.19
C ARG A 123 19.73 14.22 17.47
N LEU A 124 18.94 13.15 17.57
CA LEU A 124 19.47 11.80 17.78
C LEU A 124 20.27 11.32 16.57
N ILE A 125 19.86 11.70 15.35
CA ILE A 125 20.61 11.42 14.13
C ILE A 125 21.97 12.13 14.17
N ASP A 126 22.01 13.41 14.51
CA ASP A 126 23.27 14.17 14.59
C ASP A 126 24.23 13.60 15.64
N LEU A 127 23.72 13.17 16.80
CA LEU A 127 24.52 12.52 17.84
C LEU A 127 25.08 11.17 17.39
N ALA A 128 24.25 10.37 16.70
CA ALA A 128 24.62 9.04 16.26
C ALA A 128 25.48 9.05 14.98
N ARG A 129 25.46 10.13 14.19
CA ARG A 129 26.27 10.30 12.97
C ARG A 129 27.75 10.05 13.22
N LYS A 130 28.29 10.56 14.33
CA LYS A 130 29.70 10.34 14.73
C LYS A 130 30.03 8.87 14.95
N ALA A 131 29.09 8.07 15.45
CA ALA A 131 29.30 6.64 15.66
C ALA A 131 29.27 5.85 14.34
N VAL A 132 28.46 6.31 13.38
CA VAL A 132 28.35 5.70 12.04
C VAL A 132 29.53 6.06 11.15
N GLU A 133 30.06 7.28 11.24
CA GLU A 133 31.24 7.72 10.47
C GLU A 133 32.50 6.93 10.81
N ASN A 134 32.62 6.45 12.05
CA ASN A 134 33.73 5.62 12.52
C ASN A 134 33.66 4.15 12.04
N LEU A 135 32.64 3.76 11.29
CA LEU A 135 32.55 2.41 10.73
C LEU A 135 33.49 2.27 9.53
N PRO A 136 34.12 1.09 9.35
CA PRO A 136 35.06 0.88 8.25
C PRO A 136 34.32 0.99 6.92
N LYS A 137 34.90 1.75 5.99
CA LYS A 137 34.38 1.94 4.62
C LYS A 137 35.20 1.09 3.65
N ARG A 138 34.53 0.52 2.64
CA ARG A 138 35.19 -0.27 1.59
C ARG A 138 35.74 0.64 0.49
N ASP A 139 36.96 0.35 0.03
CA ASP A 139 37.61 1.06 -1.06
C ASP A 139 36.75 1.07 -2.34
N THR A 140 36.74 2.19 -3.04
CA THR A 140 35.88 2.45 -4.21
C THR A 140 36.43 1.87 -5.52
N CYS A 141 37.60 1.23 -5.49
CA CYS A 141 38.32 0.80 -6.69
C CYS A 141 37.58 -0.29 -7.49
N ASP A 142 36.72 -1.08 -6.85
CA ASP A 142 35.99 -2.20 -7.49
C ASP A 142 34.59 -1.82 -8.00
N LEU A 143 34.18 -0.55 -7.90
CA LEU A 143 32.81 -0.14 -8.16
C LEU A 143 32.57 0.34 -9.59
N THR A 144 31.39 0.03 -10.10
CA THR A 144 30.92 0.55 -11.40
C THR A 144 30.53 2.02 -11.29
N GLN A 145 30.50 2.74 -12.42
CA GLN A 145 30.10 4.16 -12.46
C GLN A 145 28.71 4.41 -11.84
N GLN A 146 27.75 3.51 -12.09
CA GLN A 146 26.41 3.60 -11.49
C GLN A 146 26.44 3.48 -9.96
N GLN A 147 27.29 2.60 -9.42
CA GLN A 147 27.47 2.44 -7.98
C GLN A 147 28.15 3.66 -7.35
N ILE A 148 29.09 4.28 -8.06
CA ILE A 148 29.75 5.53 -7.64
C ILE A 148 28.74 6.68 -7.57
N GLU A 149 27.82 6.78 -8.54
CA GLU A 149 26.76 7.80 -8.51
C GLU A 149 25.82 7.62 -7.32
N ILE A 150 25.42 6.38 -7.02
CA ILE A 150 24.59 6.08 -5.85
C ILE A 150 25.33 6.45 -4.56
N ARG A 151 26.65 6.23 -4.49
CA ARG A 151 27.48 6.62 -3.34
C ARG A 151 27.58 8.13 -3.11
N LYS A 152 27.29 8.97 -4.10
CA LYS A 152 27.19 10.43 -3.89
C LYS A 152 26.07 10.79 -2.92
N ASN A 153 24.96 10.06 -2.98
CA ASN A 153 23.79 10.28 -2.14
C ASN A 153 23.77 9.38 -0.89
N TYR A 154 24.36 8.19 -1.00
CA TYR A 154 24.36 7.17 0.04
C TYR A 154 25.79 6.63 0.21
N GLN A 155 26.60 7.29 1.01
CA GLN A 155 28.05 7.01 1.10
C GLN A 155 28.35 5.53 1.38
N ARG A 156 27.47 4.86 2.14
CA ARG A 156 27.62 3.47 2.57
C ARG A 156 26.82 2.49 1.72
N ALA A 157 26.38 2.90 0.52
CA ALA A 157 25.77 1.99 -0.44
C ALA A 157 26.76 0.88 -0.85
N TYR A 158 26.23 -0.34 -0.97
CA TYR A 158 26.98 -1.56 -1.30
C TYR A 158 28.06 -1.94 -0.27
N GLU A 159 28.02 -1.38 0.94
CA GLU A 159 28.81 -1.89 2.06
C GLU A 159 28.14 -3.12 2.69
N GLU A 160 28.97 -4.03 3.20
CA GLU A 160 28.49 -5.14 4.00
C GLU A 160 27.87 -4.64 5.30
N TRP A 161 26.91 -5.39 5.83
CA TRP A 161 26.24 -5.04 7.08
C TRP A 161 27.06 -5.57 8.25
N LEU A 162 27.58 -4.67 9.07
CA LEU A 162 28.28 -5.05 10.29
C LEU A 162 27.27 -5.36 11.40
N PRO A 163 27.54 -6.33 12.29
CA PRO A 163 26.65 -6.64 13.41
C PRO A 163 26.31 -5.42 14.28
N ARG A 164 27.31 -4.55 14.51
CA ARG A 164 27.13 -3.28 15.25
C ARG A 164 26.23 -2.29 14.52
N GLU A 165 26.27 -2.27 13.20
CA GLU A 165 25.42 -1.43 12.36
C GLU A 165 23.96 -1.90 12.41
N ILE A 166 23.75 -3.22 12.38
CA ILE A 166 22.43 -3.83 12.54
C ILE A 166 21.85 -3.48 13.92
N GLU A 167 22.65 -3.52 14.98
CA GLU A 167 22.20 -3.12 16.32
C GLU A 167 21.76 -1.66 16.38
N ILE A 168 22.52 -0.75 15.76
CA ILE A 168 22.17 0.68 15.65
C ILE A 168 20.86 0.83 14.85
N MET A 169 20.74 0.12 13.73
CA MET A 169 19.54 0.12 12.88
C MET A 169 18.30 -0.30 13.66
N SER A 170 18.35 -1.43 14.37
CA SER A 170 17.22 -1.94 15.15
C SER A 170 16.84 -0.97 16.28
N ARG A 171 17.81 -0.43 17.00
CA ARG A 171 17.57 0.57 18.06
C ARG A 171 16.96 1.86 17.52
N ALA A 172 17.46 2.35 16.39
CA ALA A 172 16.95 3.53 15.72
C ALA A 172 15.52 3.29 15.22
N TYR A 173 15.25 2.13 14.62
CA TYR A 173 13.92 1.78 14.13
C TYR A 173 12.89 1.67 15.26
N ILE A 174 13.24 1.05 16.39
CA ILE A 174 12.36 0.97 17.58
C ILE A 174 12.01 2.37 18.11
N LYS A 175 12.91 3.34 17.99
CA LYS A 175 12.69 4.73 18.44
C LYS A 175 11.94 5.59 17.43
N PHE A 176 12.31 5.50 16.15
CA PHE A 176 11.82 6.38 15.10
C PHE A 176 10.57 5.83 14.41
N GLU A 177 10.44 4.51 14.33
CA GLU A 177 9.42 3.77 13.56
C GLU A 177 9.32 4.22 12.08
N ARG A 178 10.37 4.87 11.56
CA ARG A 178 10.45 5.42 10.19
C ARG A 178 11.70 4.92 9.48
N VAL A 179 11.50 4.18 8.39
CA VAL A 179 12.60 3.63 7.57
C VAL A 179 13.45 4.73 6.97
N ASP A 180 12.84 5.81 6.46
CA ASP A 180 13.56 6.91 5.81
C ASP A 180 14.60 7.56 6.74
N LYS A 181 14.22 7.77 8.01
CA LYS A 181 15.10 8.39 9.02
C LYS A 181 16.20 7.45 9.49
N VAL A 182 15.93 6.15 9.56
CA VAL A 182 16.97 5.15 9.81
C VAL A 182 17.94 5.06 8.64
N ALA A 183 17.44 5.18 7.40
CA ALA A 183 18.26 5.19 6.20
C ALA A 183 19.15 6.43 6.11
N GLU A 184 18.62 7.60 6.49
CA GLU A 184 19.39 8.85 6.63
C GLU A 184 20.52 8.69 7.65
N LEU A 185 20.22 8.12 8.83
CA LEU A 185 21.23 7.86 9.87
C LEU A 185 22.38 6.97 9.38
N LEU A 186 22.05 5.90 8.66
CA LEU A 186 23.03 4.92 8.19
C LEU A 186 23.68 5.29 6.85
N GLN A 187 23.22 6.38 6.21
CA GLN A 187 23.61 6.81 4.88
C GLN A 187 23.45 5.69 3.83
N ARG A 188 22.35 4.94 3.94
CA ARG A 188 21.97 3.84 3.04
C ARG A 188 20.65 4.14 2.33
N GLN A 189 20.37 3.39 1.27
CA GLN A 189 19.11 3.51 0.54
C GLN A 189 17.93 2.98 1.37
N PRO A 190 16.76 3.67 1.38
CA PRO A 190 15.61 3.26 2.20
C PRO A 190 15.14 1.83 1.95
N HIS A 191 15.06 1.38 0.70
CA HIS A 191 14.58 0.03 0.38
C HIS A 191 15.52 -1.07 0.91
N ILE A 192 16.84 -0.85 0.91
CA ILE A 192 17.81 -1.80 1.47
C ILE A 192 17.68 -1.91 2.99
N VAL A 193 17.37 -0.80 3.66
CA VAL A 193 17.10 -0.79 5.10
C VAL A 193 15.76 -1.50 5.39
N GLU A 194 14.74 -1.30 4.55
CA GLU A 194 13.48 -2.01 4.66
C GLU A 194 13.66 -3.53 4.56
N ASP A 195 14.42 -4.01 3.57
CA ASP A 195 14.72 -5.42 3.37
C ASP A 195 15.44 -6.01 4.60
N LYS A 196 16.41 -5.28 5.16
CA LYS A 196 17.11 -5.72 6.39
C LYS A 196 16.25 -5.70 7.63
N LEU A 197 15.34 -4.75 7.78
CA LEU A 197 14.38 -4.74 8.88
C LEU A 197 13.39 -5.90 8.80
N ARG A 198 12.99 -6.31 7.58
CA ARG A 198 12.19 -7.52 7.35
C ARG A 198 12.96 -8.79 7.71
N GLU A 199 14.22 -8.90 7.31
CA GLU A 199 15.10 -10.02 7.73
C GLU A 199 15.22 -10.09 9.25
N ALA A 200 15.33 -8.94 9.92
CA ALA A 200 15.39 -8.82 11.37
C ALA A 200 14.02 -9.00 12.08
N ARG A 201 12.92 -9.23 11.34
CA ARG A 201 11.54 -9.38 11.84
C ARG A 201 11.04 -8.18 12.67
N LEU A 202 11.48 -6.98 12.31
CA LEU A 202 11.01 -5.73 12.93
C LEU A 202 9.91 -5.03 12.12
N LEU A 203 9.68 -5.50 10.90
CA LEU A 203 8.59 -5.14 9.97
C LEU A 203 7.77 -6.39 9.63
#